data_AF-A0A3B9VF69-F1
#
_entry.id   AF-A0A3B9VF69-F1
#
_cell.length_a   1.000
_cell.length_b   1.000
_cell.length_c   1.000
_cell.angle_alpha   90.00
_cell.angle_beta   90.00
_cell.angle_gamma   90.00
#
_symmetry.space_group_name_H-M   'P 1'
#
loop_
_entity.id
_entity.type
_entity.pdbx_description
1 polymer ?
#
loop_
_entity_poly.entity_id
_entity_poly.type
_entity_poly.pdbx_seq_one_letter_code
_entity_poly.pdbx_strand_id
1 'polypeptide(L)' 'MHDFRWHDLRHTWASWHIQNGTPLMVLKELGGWSSLDMVMKYAHLGQNHLKHYAGNV' A
#
# COMPACT_ATOMS: atom_id res chain seq x y z
N MET A 1 -7.47 18.36 17.43
CA MET A 1 -7.19 17.55 16.23
C MET A 1 -7.55 18.42 15.03
N HIS A 2 -6.57 19.06 14.37
CA HIS A 2 -6.84 20.15 13.43
C HIS A 2 -6.07 20.02 12.11
N ASP A 3 -5.69 18.81 11.71
CA ASP A 3 -4.84 18.59 10.52
C ASP A 3 -5.34 17.44 9.64
N PHE A 4 -6.66 17.40 9.36
CA PHE A 4 -7.15 16.55 8.28
C PHE A 4 -6.83 17.23 6.94
N ARG A 5 -5.96 16.60 6.15
CA ARG A 5 -5.59 17.06 4.82
C ARG A 5 -6.13 16.08 3.79
N TRP A 6 -6.41 16.56 2.58
CA TRP A 6 -6.74 15.69 1.44
C TRP A 6 -5.71 14.59 1.18
N HIS A 7 -4.46 14.82 1.59
CA HIS A 7 -3.39 13.83 1.51
C HIS A 7 -3.62 12.60 2.43
N ASP A 8 -4.34 12.76 3.54
CA ASP A 8 -4.65 11.65 4.45
C ASP A 8 -5.60 10.66 3.81
N LEU A 9 -6.56 11.14 2.98
CA LEU A 9 -7.42 10.25 2.19
C LEU A 9 -6.62 9.40 1.20
N ARG A 10 -5.58 9.98 0.58
CA ARG A 10 -4.67 9.22 -0.30
C ARG A 10 -3.92 8.15 0.50
N HIS A 11 -3.53 8.45 1.74
CA HIS A 11 -2.91 7.46 2.62
C HIS A 11 -3.87 6.33 3.02
N THR A 12 -5.12 6.66 3.38
CA THR A 12 -6.16 5.67 3.71
C THR A 12 -6.48 4.78 2.51
N TRP A 13 -6.67 5.37 1.33
CA TRP A 13 -6.93 4.65 0.09
C TRP A 13 -5.79 3.67 -0.27
N ALA A 14 -4.54 4.11 -0.17
CA ALA A 14 -3.38 3.26 -0.42
C ALA A 14 -3.30 2.07 0.57
N SER A 15 -3.65 2.32 1.83
CA SER A 15 -3.67 1.30 2.89
C SER A 15 -4.71 0.22 2.59
N TRP A 16 -5.90 0.59 2.13
CA TRP A 16 -6.95 -0.35 1.72
C TRP A 16 -6.54 -1.19 0.51
N HIS A 17 -5.89 -0.59 -0.49
CA HIS A 17 -5.42 -1.34 -1.66
C HIS A 17 -4.44 -2.45 -1.29
N ILE A 18 -3.45 -2.15 -0.44
CA ILE A 18 -2.48 -3.16 0.00
C ILE A 18 -3.14 -4.24 0.87
N GLN A 19 -4.05 -3.86 1.77
CA GLN A 19 -4.78 -4.82 2.60
C GLN A 19 -5.67 -5.75 1.75
N ASN A 20 -6.22 -5.26 0.64
CA ASN A 20 -6.96 -6.03 -0.35
C ASN A 20 -6.05 -6.86 -1.29
N GLY A 21 -4.73 -6.85 -1.10
CA GLY A 21 -3.78 -7.66 -1.86
C GLY A 21 -3.26 -7.02 -3.15
N THR A 22 -3.48 -5.72 -3.37
CA THR A 22 -2.91 -5.00 -4.52
C THR A 22 -1.38 -4.99 -4.41
N PRO A 23 -0.63 -5.43 -5.44
CA PRO A 23 0.83 -5.35 -5.41
C PRO A 23 1.34 -3.90 -5.38
N LEU A 24 2.48 -3.65 -4.72
CA LEU A 24 3.07 -2.31 -4.56
C LEU A 24 3.36 -1.62 -5.90
N MET A 25 3.76 -2.38 -6.92
CA MET A 25 4.02 -1.86 -8.26
C MET A 25 2.74 -1.28 -8.89
N VAL A 26 1.62 -2.01 -8.76
CA VAL A 26 0.31 -1.59 -9.26
C VAL A 26 -0.19 -0.40 -8.46
N LEU A 27 -0.01 -0.40 -7.14
CA LEU A 27 -0.38 0.74 -6.30
C LEU A 27 0.38 2.02 -6.70
N LYS A 28 1.69 1.91 -6.99
CA LYS A 28 2.52 3.05 -7.45
C LYS A 28 1.94 3.68 -8.70
N GLU A 29 1.58 2.87 -9.68
CA GLU A 29 0.99 3.33 -10.95
C GLU A 29 -0.40 3.95 -10.72
N LEU A 30 -1.27 3.27 -9.97
CA LEU A 30 -2.64 3.71 -9.73
C LEU A 30 -2.73 5.06 -9.01
N GLY A 31 -1.89 5.31 -8.02
CA GLY A 31 -1.89 6.60 -7.32
C GLY A 31 -0.78 7.55 -7.75
N GLY A 32 -0.08 7.30 -8.87
CA GLY A 32 0.86 8.22 -9.47
C GLY A 32 2.03 8.61 -8.56
N TRP A 33 2.60 7.66 -7.82
CA TRP A 33 3.82 7.93 -7.03
C TRP A 33 5.06 7.92 -7.92
N SER A 34 5.94 8.89 -7.69
CA SER A 34 7.15 9.04 -8.51
C SER A 34 8.20 7.95 -8.24
N SER A 35 8.21 7.32 -7.05
CA SER A 35 9.11 6.22 -6.74
C SER A 35 8.43 5.08 -5.99
N LEU A 36 9.02 3.89 -6.10
CA LEU A 36 8.57 2.72 -5.35
C LEU A 36 8.79 2.90 -3.84
N ASP A 37 9.85 3.61 -3.45
CA ASP A 37 10.16 3.93 -2.05
C ASP A 37 9.04 4.68 -1.34
N MET A 38 8.26 5.48 -2.06
CA MET A 38 7.11 6.17 -1.48
C MET A 38 5.96 5.23 -1.11
N VAL A 39 5.73 4.18 -1.90
CA VAL A 39 4.69 3.18 -1.64
C VAL A 39 5.17 2.05 -0.73
N MET A 40 6.48 1.87 -0.56
CA MET A 40 7.05 0.91 0.40
C MET A 40 6.57 1.13 1.84
N LYS A 41 6.15 2.36 2.17
CA LYS A 41 5.51 2.69 3.46
C LYS A 41 4.29 1.82 3.76
N TYR A 42 3.61 1.29 2.75
CA TYR A 42 2.43 0.45 2.92
C TYR A 42 2.74 -1.05 2.83
N ALA A 43 3.95 -1.46 2.46
CA ALA A 43 4.31 -2.86 2.23
C ALA A 43 3.97 -3.77 3.43
N HIS A 44 4.16 -3.27 4.65
CA HIS A 44 3.89 -4.00 5.88
C HIS A 44 2.40 -4.24 6.17
N LEU A 45 1.49 -3.47 5.54
CA LEU A 45 0.04 -3.66 5.70
C LEU A 45 -0.47 -4.90 4.93
N GLY A 46 0.33 -5.40 3.99
CA GLY A 46 0.02 -6.57 3.17
C GLY A 46 0.35 -7.86 3.92
N GLN A 47 -0.36 -8.17 5.00
CA GLN A 47 -0.18 -9.43 5.75
C GLN A 47 -0.44 -10.69 4.89
N ASN A 48 -1.13 -10.52 3.75
CA ASN A 48 -1.41 -11.60 2.81
C ASN A 48 -0.27 -11.87 1.80
N HIS A 49 0.70 -10.96 1.62
CA HIS A 49 1.80 -11.23 0.70
C HIS A 49 2.63 -12.43 1.23
N LEU A 50 3.00 -12.43 2.50
CA LEU A 50 3.77 -13.54 3.09
C LEU A 50 2.98 -14.85 3.15
N LYS A 51 1.65 -14.83 3.34
CA LYS A 51 0.84 -16.05 3.40
C LYS A 51 0.86 -16.85 2.09
N HIS A 52 0.93 -16.17 0.94
CA HIS A 52 0.98 -16.85 -0.36
C HIS A 52 2.36 -17.48 -0.65
N TYR A 53 3.45 -16.94 -0.07
CA TYR A 53 4.80 -17.50 -0.22
C TYR A 53 5.21 -18.45 0.91
N ALA A 54 4.59 -18.35 2.09
CA ALA A 54 4.90 -19.19 3.24
C ALA A 54 4.48 -20.67 3.06
N GLY A 55 3.64 -20.97 2.05
CA GLY A 55 3.26 -22.34 1.67
C GLY A 55 4.10 -22.97 0.55
N ASN A 56 5.12 -22.28 0.04
CA ASN A 56 6.02 -22.78 -1.02
C ASN A 56 7.35 -23.33 -0.46
N VAL A 57 7.32 -23.97 0.71
CA VAL A 57 8.47 -24.68 1.31
C VAL A 57 8.22 -26.18 1.30
#